data_AF-A0A426US86-F1
#
_entry.id   AF-A0A426US86-F1
#
_cell.length_a   1.000
_cell.length_b   1.000
_cell.length_c   1.000
_cell.angle_alpha   90.00
_cell.angle_beta   90.00
_cell.angle_gamma   90.00
#
_symmetry.space_group_name_H-M   'P 1'
#
loop_
_entity.id
_entity.type
_entity.pdbx_description
1 polymer ?
#
loop_
_entity_poly.entity_id
_entity_poly.type
_entity_poly.pdbx_seq_one_letter_code
_entity_poly.pdbx_strand_id
1 'polypeptide(L)'
;MTYPSQPGYPSPYGQQQLPPGRQQSSLWLIGGSIILVLIILMTVILLVVQQTQNNDSADGGSGDGGDGDGGYTEMEAAPFDGTACAQFDPSAFADEVGDTIDDSMTSNSSSSGYVNCTFYTTDKFIYLNATFNDYDTAEEAQSSIDYYRDTYGSDSEYESGDYTELGDDGFHYTDASDPSYQTTDLRIATGSLEIALWVSYDATETDFESVLAGMGEIAAQGDALFVDQQ
;
A
#
# COMPACT_ATOMS: atom_id res chain seq x y z
N MET A 1 -71.84 15.93 17.30
CA MET A 1 -70.60 16.17 16.54
C MET A 1 -69.72 14.96 16.76
N THR A 2 -69.51 14.20 15.70
CA THR A 2 -68.96 12.85 15.70
C THR A 2 -67.44 12.94 15.48
N TYR A 3 -66.65 12.40 16.40
CA TYR A 3 -65.20 12.27 16.21
C TYR A 3 -64.90 11.02 15.37
N PRO A 4 -64.03 11.09 14.35
CA PRO A 4 -63.61 9.92 13.60
C PRO A 4 -62.64 9.05 14.42
N SER A 5 -62.84 7.74 14.33
CA SER A 5 -62.05 6.67 14.97
C SER A 5 -60.65 6.53 14.36
N GLN A 6 -59.62 6.47 15.22
CA GLN A 6 -58.25 6.11 14.83
C GLN A 6 -58.13 4.63 14.39
N PRO A 7 -57.31 4.30 13.38
CA PRO A 7 -56.92 2.93 13.08
C PRO A 7 -55.86 2.44 14.07
N GLY A 8 -56.06 1.25 14.64
CA GLY A 8 -55.09 0.58 15.51
C GLY A 8 -53.91 0.02 14.70
N TYR A 9 -52.69 0.29 15.16
CA TYR A 9 -51.47 -0.34 14.64
C TYR A 9 -51.34 -1.78 15.18
N PRO A 10 -50.92 -2.76 14.36
CA PRO A 10 -50.57 -4.09 14.84
C PRO A 10 -49.23 -4.08 15.59
N SER A 11 -49.20 -4.73 16.74
CA SER A 11 -48.01 -4.97 17.57
C SER A 11 -47.03 -5.95 16.89
N PRO A 12 -45.73 -5.64 16.74
CA PRO A 12 -44.82 -6.47 15.96
C PRO A 12 -43.93 -7.35 16.83
N TYR A 13 -44.46 -8.20 17.72
CA TYR A 13 -43.63 -9.25 18.35
C TYR A 13 -44.46 -10.50 18.67
N GLY A 14 -44.67 -11.32 17.64
CA GLY A 14 -44.92 -12.74 17.83
C GLY A 14 -43.60 -13.44 18.14
N GLN A 15 -43.30 -13.67 19.43
CA GLN A 15 -42.24 -14.61 19.79
C GLN A 15 -42.70 -16.03 19.43
N GLN A 16 -42.13 -16.59 18.36
CA GLN A 16 -42.12 -18.02 18.14
C GLN A 16 -41.15 -18.67 19.13
N GLN A 17 -41.70 -19.34 20.14
CA GLN A 17 -40.94 -20.31 20.94
C GLN A 17 -40.71 -21.57 20.08
N LEU A 18 -39.43 -21.86 19.77
CA LEU A 18 -39.01 -23.12 19.15
C LEU A 18 -38.80 -24.21 20.22
N PRO A 19 -39.04 -25.50 19.90
CA PRO A 19 -39.07 -26.58 20.89
C PRO A 19 -37.67 -26.92 21.40
N PRO A 20 -37.50 -27.23 22.70
CA PRO A 20 -36.22 -27.64 23.24
C PRO A 20 -36.02 -29.13 22.97
N GLY A 21 -34.98 -29.47 22.18
CA GLY A 21 -34.50 -30.85 22.15
C GLY A 21 -34.01 -31.31 20.79
N ARG A 22 -32.88 -30.77 20.32
CA ARG A 22 -31.98 -31.46 19.36
C ARG A 22 -30.62 -30.77 19.10
N GLN A 23 -30.10 -29.94 20.01
CA GLN A 23 -28.85 -29.18 19.78
C GLN A 23 -27.64 -29.60 20.62
N GLN A 24 -27.67 -30.72 21.35
CA GLN A 24 -26.50 -31.10 22.18
C GLN A 24 -25.43 -31.91 21.42
N SER A 25 -25.77 -32.56 20.30
CA SER A 25 -24.81 -33.41 19.57
C SER A 25 -23.94 -32.64 18.56
N SER A 26 -24.41 -31.48 18.07
CA SER A 26 -23.72 -30.69 17.04
C SER A 26 -22.60 -29.80 17.60
N LEU A 27 -22.71 -29.38 18.86
CA LEU A 27 -21.72 -28.51 19.51
C LEU A 27 -20.39 -29.23 19.75
N TRP A 28 -20.41 -30.55 19.99
CA TRP A 28 -19.20 -31.33 20.23
C TRP A 28 -18.38 -31.56 18.95
N LEU A 29 -19.06 -31.77 17.82
CA LEU A 29 -18.42 -31.91 16.51
C LEU A 29 -17.84 -30.58 16.00
N ILE A 30 -18.54 -29.46 16.23
CA ILE A 30 -18.04 -28.12 15.86
C ILE A 30 -16.86 -27.71 16.75
N GLY A 31 -16.89 -28.01 18.05
CA GLY A 31 -15.76 -27.75 18.94
C GLY A 31 -14.51 -28.57 18.58
N GLY A 32 -14.69 -29.82 18.17
CA GLY A 32 -13.58 -30.69 17.76
C GLY A 32 -12.87 -30.23 16.48
N SER A 33 -13.60 -29.72 15.49
CA SER A 33 -13.00 -29.28 14.22
C SER A 33 -12.13 -28.04 14.40
N ILE A 34 -12.52 -27.09 15.27
CA ILE A 34 -11.75 -25.86 15.52
C ILE A 34 -10.40 -26.20 16.17
N ILE A 35 -10.38 -27.12 17.14
CA ILE A 35 -9.15 -27.56 17.79
C ILE A 35 -8.22 -28.23 16.78
N LEU A 36 -8.75 -29.04 15.85
CA LEU A 36 -7.96 -29.72 14.84
C LEU A 36 -7.32 -28.73 13.85
N VAL A 37 -8.05 -27.70 13.42
CA VAL A 37 -7.51 -26.62 12.57
C VAL A 37 -6.40 -25.85 13.29
N LEU A 38 -6.57 -25.52 14.57
CA LEU A 38 -5.56 -24.82 15.36
C LEU A 38 -4.28 -25.66 15.53
N ILE A 39 -4.39 -26.97 15.73
CA ILE A 39 -3.24 -27.86 15.79
C ILE A 39 -2.50 -27.87 14.45
N ILE A 40 -3.21 -27.99 13.32
CA ILE A 40 -2.61 -27.96 11.98
C ILE A 40 -1.86 -26.64 11.77
N LEU A 41 -2.48 -25.51 12.09
CA LEU A 41 -1.88 -24.17 11.97
C LEU A 41 -0.60 -24.05 12.79
N MET A 42 -0.60 -24.50 14.06
CA MET A 42 0.62 -24.52 14.88
C MET A 42 1.71 -25.41 14.28
N THR A 43 1.38 -26.60 13.77
CA THR A 43 2.41 -27.44 13.12
C THR A 43 2.97 -26.81 11.86
N VAL A 44 2.16 -26.12 11.05
CA VAL A 44 2.63 -25.43 9.84
C VAL A 44 3.56 -24.28 10.20
N ILE A 45 3.21 -23.45 11.19
CA ILE A 45 4.07 -22.36 11.67
C ILE A 45 5.41 -22.90 12.19
N LEU A 46 5.38 -23.99 12.96
CA LEU A 46 6.60 -24.62 13.46
C LEU A 46 7.47 -25.21 12.33
N LEU A 47 6.87 -25.72 11.25
CA LEU A 47 7.61 -26.19 10.07
C LEU A 47 8.26 -25.03 9.31
N VAL A 48 7.56 -23.91 9.13
CA VAL A 48 8.11 -22.72 8.47
C VAL A 48 9.28 -22.15 9.28
N VAL A 49 9.13 -21.97 10.60
CA VAL A 49 10.21 -21.45 11.47
C VAL A 49 11.43 -22.37 11.50
N GLN A 50 11.24 -23.70 11.46
CA GLN A 50 12.36 -24.65 11.37
C GLN A 50 13.02 -24.66 9.98
N GLN A 51 12.29 -24.31 8.93
CA GLN A 51 12.85 -24.18 7.58
C GLN A 51 13.69 -22.90 7.45
N THR A 52 13.31 -21.81 8.12
CA THR A 52 14.11 -20.57 8.16
C THR A 52 15.42 -20.75 8.94
N GLN A 53 15.42 -21.54 10.02
CA GLN A 53 16.62 -21.76 10.84
C GLN A 53 17.61 -22.81 10.28
N ASN A 54 17.19 -23.63 9.31
CA ASN A 54 18.03 -24.68 8.72
C ASN A 54 18.79 -24.25 7.45
N ASN A 55 18.57 -23.03 6.96
CA ASN A 55 19.19 -22.54 5.72
C ASN A 55 20.42 -21.65 5.92
N ASP A 56 20.83 -21.35 7.15
CA ASP A 56 22.07 -20.60 7.39
C ASP A 56 23.30 -21.52 7.38
N SER A 57 23.78 -21.84 6.17
CA SER A 57 25.15 -22.27 5.92
C SER A 57 25.52 -22.11 4.44
N ALA A 58 26.25 -21.02 4.14
CA ALA A 58 27.29 -20.81 3.11
C ALA A 58 27.09 -19.44 2.40
N ASP A 59 27.88 -18.41 2.69
CA ASP A 59 29.26 -18.13 2.22
C ASP A 59 29.30 -17.29 0.93
N GLY A 60 29.72 -16.02 1.07
CA GLY A 60 30.62 -15.33 0.14
C GLY A 60 30.03 -14.55 -1.03
N GLY A 61 30.21 -13.21 -0.99
CA GLY A 61 30.09 -12.36 -2.18
C GLY A 61 30.36 -10.88 -1.90
N SER A 62 31.64 -10.49 -1.84
CA SER A 62 32.04 -9.08 -1.93
C SER A 62 31.80 -8.57 -3.36
N GLY A 63 31.02 -7.49 -3.50
CA GLY A 63 30.75 -6.82 -4.77
C GLY A 63 30.57 -5.32 -4.55
N ASP A 64 31.70 -4.63 -4.59
CA ASP A 64 31.88 -3.18 -4.70
C ASP A 64 31.32 -2.65 -6.04
N GLY A 65 30.61 -1.52 -6.03
CA GLY A 65 30.41 -0.68 -7.21
C GLY A 65 29.03 -0.05 -7.39
N GLY A 66 28.83 1.15 -6.83
CA GLY A 66 27.71 2.02 -7.20
C GLY A 66 27.49 3.20 -6.25
N ASP A 67 28.46 4.12 -6.16
CA ASP A 67 28.27 5.43 -5.51
C ASP A 67 27.21 6.25 -6.26
N GLY A 68 25.95 6.10 -5.85
CA GLY A 68 24.86 7.04 -6.07
C GLY A 68 24.59 7.74 -4.75
N ASP A 69 24.93 9.02 -4.69
CA ASP A 69 24.87 9.93 -3.54
C ASP A 69 23.42 10.29 -3.16
N GLY A 70 22.62 9.29 -2.78
CA GLY A 70 21.31 9.42 -2.16
C GLY A 70 21.35 8.73 -0.81
N GLY A 71 21.22 9.47 0.28
CA GLY A 71 21.53 9.06 1.66
C GLY A 71 20.64 7.96 2.28
N TYR A 72 20.05 7.07 1.47
CA TYR A 72 19.04 6.10 1.89
C TYR A 72 19.56 4.66 2.00
N THR A 73 20.83 4.41 1.70
CA THR A 73 21.45 3.06 1.66
C THR A 73 21.52 2.35 3.03
N GLU A 74 21.04 2.96 4.11
CA GLU A 74 21.08 2.41 5.49
C GLU A 74 19.71 2.34 6.18
N MET A 75 18.59 2.28 5.44
CA MET A 75 17.28 2.00 6.06
C MET A 75 17.22 0.56 6.57
N GLU A 76 16.77 0.35 7.81
CA GLU A 76 16.57 -0.99 8.37
C GLU A 76 15.31 -1.59 7.74
N ALA A 77 15.44 -2.75 7.11
CA ALA A 77 14.34 -3.41 6.41
C ALA A 77 13.09 -3.53 7.32
N ALA A 78 11.94 -3.14 6.80
CA ALA A 78 10.69 -3.13 7.56
C ALA A 78 9.69 -4.18 7.06
N PRO A 79 8.87 -4.75 7.95
CA PRO A 79 7.71 -5.53 7.52
C PRO A 79 6.65 -4.64 6.87
N PHE A 80 5.81 -5.23 6.02
CA PHE A 80 4.60 -4.58 5.49
C PHE A 80 3.52 -4.43 6.58
N ASP A 81 3.74 -3.49 7.49
CA ASP A 81 2.77 -3.07 8.48
C ASP A 81 2.78 -1.55 8.69
N GLY A 82 1.83 -1.05 9.50
CA GLY A 82 1.64 0.38 9.73
C GLY A 82 2.83 1.11 10.38
N THR A 83 3.87 0.39 10.83
CA THR A 83 5.10 1.00 11.35
C THR A 83 6.06 1.43 10.25
N ALA A 84 5.98 0.85 9.05
CA ALA A 84 6.85 1.20 7.93
C ALA A 84 6.70 2.68 7.54
N CYS A 85 5.48 3.23 7.56
CA CYS A 85 5.25 4.65 7.25
C CYS A 85 5.97 5.64 8.16
N ALA A 86 6.35 5.22 9.38
CA ALA A 86 7.10 6.07 10.32
C ALA A 86 8.61 6.12 10.01
N GLN A 87 9.09 5.24 9.11
CA GLN A 87 10.49 5.21 8.67
C GLN A 87 10.75 6.11 7.45
N PHE A 88 9.72 6.43 6.68
CA PHE A 88 9.85 7.38 5.58
C PHE A 88 10.15 8.78 6.11
N ASP A 89 11.05 9.47 5.40
CA ASP A 89 11.32 10.88 5.53
C ASP A 89 10.60 11.65 4.41
N PRO A 90 9.36 12.11 4.63
CA PRO A 90 8.62 12.88 3.64
C PRO A 90 9.18 14.31 3.48
N SER A 91 10.15 14.74 4.30
CA SER A 91 10.74 16.07 4.14
C SER A 91 11.55 16.21 2.85
N ALA A 92 12.15 15.13 2.35
CA ALA A 92 12.81 15.12 1.04
C ALA A 92 11.83 15.47 -0.10
N PHE A 93 10.62 14.90 -0.08
CA PHE A 93 9.56 15.28 -1.02
C PHE A 93 9.19 16.76 -0.88
N ALA A 94 9.01 17.24 0.36
CA ALA A 94 8.65 18.63 0.62
C ALA A 94 9.73 19.61 0.15
N ASP A 95 11.00 19.28 0.33
CA ASP A 95 12.14 20.09 -0.13
C ASP A 95 12.14 20.22 -1.67
N GLU A 96 11.89 19.14 -2.40
CA GLU A 96 11.81 19.14 -3.87
C GLU A 96 10.66 20.00 -4.40
N VAL A 97 9.50 19.96 -3.75
CA VAL A 97 8.35 20.80 -4.13
C VAL A 97 8.40 22.19 -3.49
N GLY A 98 9.42 22.51 -2.70
CA GLY A 98 9.60 23.81 -2.04
C GLY A 98 8.52 24.14 -1.02
N ASP A 99 8.18 23.19 -0.14
CA ASP A 99 7.20 23.31 0.93
C ASP A 99 7.70 22.59 2.22
N THR A 100 6.81 22.32 3.17
CA THR A 100 7.07 21.62 4.43
C THR A 100 5.96 20.62 4.71
N ILE A 101 6.27 19.49 5.36
CA ILE A 101 5.27 18.47 5.70
C ILE A 101 4.36 18.92 6.85
N ASP A 102 3.06 18.69 6.70
CA ASP A 102 2.08 18.77 7.77
C ASP A 102 1.94 17.39 8.45
N ASP A 103 2.73 17.19 9.51
CA ASP A 103 2.69 15.97 10.32
C ASP A 103 1.30 15.69 10.92
N SER A 104 0.45 16.72 11.08
CA SER A 104 -0.89 16.57 11.66
C SER A 104 -1.90 15.93 10.73
N MET A 105 -1.62 15.94 9.42
CA MET A 105 -2.47 15.33 8.38
C MET A 105 -1.90 14.03 7.80
N THR A 106 -0.73 13.62 8.26
CA THR A 106 -0.11 12.34 7.86
C THR A 106 -0.92 11.16 8.40
N SER A 107 -1.15 10.15 7.57
CA SER A 107 -1.89 8.94 7.96
C SER A 107 -1.33 7.70 7.28
N ASN A 108 -1.66 6.53 7.80
CA ASN A 108 -1.26 5.27 7.20
C ASN A 108 -2.35 4.21 7.30
N SER A 109 -2.24 3.21 6.44
CA SER A 109 -2.98 1.96 6.52
C SER A 109 -2.14 0.81 5.98
N SER A 110 -2.40 -0.40 6.46
CA SER A 110 -1.64 -1.58 6.03
C SER A 110 -2.49 -2.84 6.08
N SER A 111 -2.13 -3.81 5.25
CA SER A 111 -2.60 -5.20 5.31
C SER A 111 -1.48 -6.16 4.93
N SER A 112 -1.72 -7.47 4.95
CA SER A 112 -0.73 -8.43 4.46
C SER A 112 -0.36 -8.12 3.01
N GLY A 113 0.93 -7.84 2.77
CA GLY A 113 1.49 -7.49 1.46
C GLY A 113 1.18 -6.07 0.96
N TYR A 114 0.78 -5.16 1.86
CA TYR A 114 0.40 -3.80 1.49
C TYR A 114 0.67 -2.79 2.60
N VAL A 115 1.31 -1.68 2.24
CA VAL A 115 1.43 -0.49 3.10
C VAL A 115 1.07 0.74 2.29
N ASN A 116 0.33 1.65 2.92
CA ASN A 116 -0.02 2.94 2.35
C ASN A 116 0.27 4.06 3.33
N CYS A 117 1.04 5.03 2.88
CA CYS A 117 1.46 6.20 3.63
C CYS A 117 0.95 7.46 2.92
N THR A 118 0.24 8.31 3.64
CA THR A 118 -0.31 9.55 3.12
C THR A 118 0.35 10.73 3.79
N PHE A 119 0.84 11.67 3.01
CA PHE A 119 1.49 12.89 3.46
C PHE A 119 0.81 14.12 2.83
N TYR A 120 0.83 15.23 3.55
CA TYR A 120 0.37 16.52 3.05
C TYR A 120 1.47 17.56 3.27
N THR A 121 1.59 18.51 2.35
CA THR A 121 2.39 19.71 2.59
C THR A 121 1.54 20.82 3.21
N THR A 122 2.20 21.76 3.89
CA THR A 122 1.54 22.77 4.73
C THR A 122 1.01 23.95 3.92
N ASP A 123 1.84 24.56 3.08
CA ASP A 123 1.49 25.83 2.43
C ASP A 123 0.75 25.61 1.11
N LYS A 124 1.22 24.66 0.30
CA LYS A 124 0.67 24.33 -1.02
C LYS A 124 -0.42 23.27 -0.98
N PHE A 125 -0.63 22.62 0.17
CA PHE A 125 -1.59 21.53 0.35
C PHE A 125 -1.43 20.39 -0.67
N ILE A 126 -0.19 20.09 -1.06
CA ILE A 126 0.10 18.98 -1.97
C ILE A 126 -0.17 17.68 -1.21
N TYR A 127 -0.94 16.80 -1.83
CA TYR A 127 -1.25 15.49 -1.28
C TYR A 127 -0.42 14.42 -1.98
N LEU A 128 0.34 13.66 -1.19
CA LEU A 128 1.06 12.48 -1.65
C LEU A 128 0.47 11.23 -0.98
N ASN A 129 0.13 10.23 -1.78
CA ASN A 129 -0.23 8.90 -1.33
C ASN A 129 0.78 7.90 -1.89
N ALA A 130 1.57 7.31 -1.00
CA ALA A 130 2.58 6.31 -1.32
C ALA A 130 2.05 4.92 -0.96
N THR A 131 1.96 4.04 -1.95
CA THR A 131 1.52 2.66 -1.80
C THR A 131 2.67 1.71 -2.14
N PHE A 132 2.85 0.70 -1.32
CA PHE A 132 3.83 -0.37 -1.51
C PHE A 132 3.09 -1.70 -1.51
N ASN A 133 3.15 -2.45 -2.61
CA ASN A 133 2.54 -3.77 -2.74
C ASN A 133 3.64 -4.83 -2.85
N ASP A 134 3.53 -5.87 -2.02
CA ASP A 134 4.35 -7.08 -2.11
C ASP A 134 3.60 -8.11 -2.96
N TYR A 135 4.13 -8.41 -4.14
CA TYR A 135 3.60 -9.46 -5.02
C TYR A 135 4.28 -10.80 -4.76
N ASP A 136 3.68 -11.89 -5.23
CA ASP A 136 4.29 -13.22 -5.08
C ASP A 136 5.53 -13.37 -5.99
N THR A 137 5.57 -12.65 -7.12
CA THR A 137 6.70 -12.67 -8.07
C THR A 137 6.95 -11.32 -8.74
N ALA A 138 8.17 -11.15 -9.27
CA ALA A 138 8.54 -9.97 -10.05
C ALA A 138 7.71 -9.80 -11.32
N GLU A 139 7.31 -10.90 -11.97
CA GLU A 139 6.44 -10.83 -13.14
C GLU A 139 5.05 -10.29 -12.82
N GLU A 140 4.53 -10.53 -11.62
CA GLU A 140 3.24 -9.96 -11.20
C GLU A 140 3.33 -8.45 -10.96
N ALA A 141 4.40 -7.99 -10.28
CA ALA A 141 4.68 -6.57 -10.11
C ALA A 141 4.84 -5.87 -11.48
N GLN A 142 5.65 -6.44 -12.38
CA GLN A 142 5.83 -5.90 -13.73
C GLN A 142 4.53 -5.90 -14.55
N SER A 143 3.72 -6.95 -14.45
CA SER A 143 2.42 -6.99 -15.13
C SER A 143 1.46 -5.89 -14.65
N SER A 144 1.60 -5.43 -13.39
CA SER A 144 0.88 -4.26 -12.89
C SER A 144 1.33 -3.00 -13.63
N ILE A 145 2.64 -2.76 -13.75
CA ILE A 145 3.19 -1.60 -14.46
C ILE A 145 2.75 -1.59 -15.93
N ASP A 146 2.85 -2.73 -16.63
CA ASP A 146 2.43 -2.86 -18.03
C ASP A 146 0.94 -2.55 -18.22
N TYR A 147 0.09 -2.96 -17.27
CA TYR A 147 -1.33 -2.62 -17.31
C TYR A 147 -1.56 -1.09 -17.28
N TYR A 148 -0.86 -0.36 -16.41
CA TYR A 148 -0.96 1.11 -16.35
C TYR A 148 -0.37 1.77 -17.61
N ARG A 149 0.77 1.28 -18.10
CA ARG A 149 1.38 1.73 -19.34
C ARG A 149 0.46 1.58 -20.54
N ASP A 150 -0.18 0.41 -20.70
CA ASP A 150 -1.11 0.18 -21.81
C ASP A 150 -2.38 1.02 -21.68
N THR A 151 -2.89 1.17 -20.45
CA THR A 151 -4.14 1.89 -20.17
C THR A 151 -3.98 3.39 -20.37
N TYR A 152 -2.91 3.99 -19.83
CA TYR A 152 -2.74 5.45 -19.79
C TYR A 152 -1.69 5.96 -20.79
N GLY A 153 -0.73 5.13 -21.18
CA GLY A 153 0.37 5.53 -22.09
C GLY A 153 -0.05 5.81 -23.53
N SER A 154 -1.24 5.36 -23.93
CA SER A 154 -1.79 5.60 -25.27
C SER A 154 -3.00 6.56 -25.28
N ASP A 155 -3.47 6.97 -24.11
CA ASP A 155 -4.61 7.86 -23.97
C ASP A 155 -4.16 9.33 -24.07
N SER A 156 -4.79 10.08 -24.97
CA SER A 156 -4.48 11.49 -25.22
C SER A 156 -4.88 12.44 -24.09
N GLU A 157 -5.67 11.99 -23.13
CA GLU A 157 -6.02 12.79 -21.94
C GLU A 157 -4.88 12.83 -20.91
N TYR A 158 -3.87 11.96 -21.05
CA TYR A 158 -2.76 11.86 -20.12
C TYR A 158 -1.43 12.18 -20.79
N GLU A 159 -0.57 12.87 -20.07
CA GLU A 159 0.85 13.00 -20.42
C GLU A 159 1.62 11.90 -19.68
N SER A 160 2.38 11.08 -20.38
CA SER A 160 3.02 9.89 -19.79
C SER A 160 4.43 9.65 -20.33
N GLY A 161 5.19 8.88 -19.57
CA GLY A 161 6.58 8.57 -19.85
C GLY A 161 7.11 7.42 -19.03
N ASP A 162 8.21 6.83 -19.48
CA ASP A 162 8.95 5.85 -18.70
C ASP A 162 9.74 6.57 -17.60
N TYR A 163 9.82 5.93 -16.43
CA TYR A 163 10.66 6.37 -15.31
C TYR A 163 11.75 5.34 -15.08
N THR A 164 13.00 5.72 -15.29
CA THR A 164 14.14 4.77 -15.33
C THR A 164 15.19 5.04 -14.27
N GLU A 165 14.90 5.90 -13.29
CA GLU A 165 15.87 6.27 -12.25
C GLU A 165 15.95 5.22 -11.13
N LEU A 166 14.88 4.45 -10.93
CA LEU A 166 14.77 3.43 -9.90
C LEU A 166 14.16 2.14 -10.47
N GLY A 167 14.71 0.99 -10.06
CA GLY A 167 14.17 -0.33 -10.36
C GLY A 167 14.45 -0.86 -11.77
N ASP A 168 13.76 -1.96 -12.10
CA ASP A 168 13.86 -2.64 -13.39
C ASP A 168 12.92 -2.04 -14.43
N ASP A 169 11.75 -1.55 -13.99
CA ASP A 169 10.73 -0.95 -14.85
C ASP A 169 9.92 0.11 -14.10
N GLY A 170 9.67 1.25 -14.73
CA GLY A 170 8.91 2.35 -14.14
C GLY A 170 8.15 3.15 -15.19
N PHE A 171 6.99 3.66 -14.79
CA PHE A 171 6.06 4.40 -15.63
C PHE A 171 5.38 5.50 -14.82
N HIS A 172 5.28 6.69 -15.41
CA HIS A 172 4.46 7.76 -14.85
C HIS A 172 3.41 8.23 -15.85
N TYR A 173 2.33 8.79 -15.32
CA TYR A 173 1.35 9.52 -16.11
C TYR A 173 0.74 10.65 -15.28
N THR A 174 0.32 11.71 -15.96
CA THR A 174 -0.29 12.89 -15.38
C THR A 174 -1.62 13.17 -16.08
N ASP A 175 -2.70 13.29 -15.30
CA ASP A 175 -3.97 13.82 -15.79
C ASP A 175 -3.83 15.33 -15.96
N ALA A 176 -3.74 15.77 -17.22
CA ALA A 176 -3.61 17.18 -17.59
C ALA A 176 -4.94 17.79 -18.05
N SER A 177 -6.07 17.14 -17.77
CA SER A 177 -7.40 17.63 -18.15
C SER A 177 -7.77 18.95 -17.48
N ASP A 178 -7.28 19.18 -16.25
CA ASP A 178 -7.29 20.49 -15.58
C ASP A 178 -5.85 21.07 -15.52
N PRO A 179 -5.56 22.16 -16.24
CA PRO A 179 -4.22 22.74 -16.28
C PRO A 179 -3.83 23.47 -14.98
N SER A 180 -4.78 23.71 -14.07
CA SER A 180 -4.51 24.35 -12.78
C SER A 180 -4.31 23.35 -11.65
N TYR A 181 -4.89 22.16 -11.76
CA TYR A 181 -4.82 21.16 -10.72
C TYR A 181 -4.57 19.79 -11.35
N GLN A 182 -3.33 19.33 -11.23
CA GLN A 182 -2.88 18.11 -11.87
C GLN A 182 -2.76 16.98 -10.86
N THR A 183 -2.82 15.77 -11.40
CA THR A 183 -2.60 14.55 -10.64
C THR A 183 -1.60 13.70 -11.39
N THR A 184 -0.51 13.32 -10.72
CA THR A 184 0.57 12.51 -11.26
C THR A 184 0.66 11.20 -10.50
N ASP A 185 0.66 10.09 -11.24
CA ASP A 185 0.97 8.75 -10.75
C ASP A 185 2.38 8.36 -11.20
N LEU A 186 3.15 7.74 -10.30
CA LEU A 186 4.42 7.07 -10.58
C LEU A 186 4.31 5.63 -10.09
N ARG A 187 4.63 4.69 -10.96
CA ARG A 187 4.56 3.25 -10.72
C ARG A 187 5.93 2.65 -11.05
N ILE A 188 6.53 1.92 -10.11
CA ILE A 188 7.86 1.32 -10.28
C ILE A 188 7.82 -0.12 -9.77
N ALA A 189 8.42 -1.05 -10.51
CA ALA A 189 8.67 -2.41 -10.08
C ALA A 189 10.15 -2.61 -9.72
N THR A 190 10.39 -3.15 -8.53
CA THR A 190 11.71 -3.48 -7.96
C THR A 190 11.64 -4.92 -7.42
N GLY A 191 12.02 -5.91 -8.24
CA GLY A 191 11.74 -7.32 -7.90
C GLY A 191 10.23 -7.58 -7.80
N SER A 192 9.77 -8.23 -6.72
CA SER A 192 8.35 -8.45 -6.40
C SER A 192 7.63 -7.24 -5.79
N LEU A 193 8.34 -6.17 -5.47
CA LEU A 193 7.74 -4.95 -4.91
C LEU A 193 7.21 -4.03 -6.03
N GLU A 194 5.96 -3.60 -5.93
CA GLU A 194 5.44 -2.43 -6.65
C GLU A 194 5.41 -1.21 -5.73
N ILE A 195 6.02 -0.13 -6.19
CA ILE A 195 5.93 1.19 -5.59
C ILE A 195 4.96 2.02 -6.44
N ALA A 196 3.85 2.45 -5.85
CA ALA A 196 2.80 3.21 -6.50
C ALA A 196 2.57 4.52 -5.75
N LEU A 197 3.03 5.63 -6.31
CA LEU A 197 2.92 6.95 -5.74
C LEU A 197 1.90 7.78 -6.52
N TRP A 198 1.02 8.48 -5.81
CA TRP A 198 -0.02 9.35 -6.36
C TRP A 198 0.11 10.73 -5.74
N VAL A 199 0.30 11.76 -6.55
CA VAL A 199 0.41 13.15 -6.09
C VAL A 199 -0.63 14.02 -6.76
N SER A 200 -1.25 14.90 -5.97
CA SER A 200 -2.21 15.89 -6.42
C SER A 200 -1.78 17.29 -6.00
N TYR A 201 -1.67 18.22 -6.96
CA TYR A 201 -1.01 19.51 -6.75
C TYR A 201 -1.58 20.63 -7.65
N ASP A 202 -1.40 21.88 -7.22
CA ASP A 202 -1.65 23.07 -8.05
C ASP A 202 -0.47 23.26 -9.03
N ALA A 203 -0.73 22.99 -10.31
CA ALA A 203 0.27 23.07 -11.38
C ALA A 203 0.65 24.51 -11.76
N THR A 204 -0.03 25.51 -11.21
CA THR A 204 0.35 26.92 -11.36
C THR A 204 1.40 27.37 -10.32
N GLU A 205 1.56 26.60 -9.24
CA GLU A 205 2.49 26.89 -8.14
C GLU A 205 3.61 25.86 -7.98
N THR A 206 3.44 24.65 -8.55
CA THR A 206 4.41 23.56 -8.45
C THR A 206 4.62 22.94 -9.82
N ASP A 207 5.87 22.83 -10.25
CA ASP A 207 6.21 22.22 -11.52
C ASP A 207 6.24 20.69 -11.43
N PHE A 208 5.87 20.05 -12.55
CA PHE A 208 5.82 18.60 -12.68
C PHE A 208 7.17 17.92 -12.38
N GLU A 209 8.29 18.53 -12.79
CA GLU A 209 9.62 17.94 -12.59
C GLU A 209 9.99 17.88 -11.11
N SER A 210 9.72 18.93 -10.34
CA SER A 210 9.85 18.92 -8.87
C SER A 210 8.96 17.86 -8.21
N VAL A 211 7.72 17.70 -8.68
CA VAL A 211 6.83 16.65 -8.17
C VAL A 211 7.40 15.27 -8.45
N LEU A 212 7.83 15.02 -9.69
CA LEU A 212 8.38 13.73 -10.10
C LEU A 212 9.70 13.40 -9.37
N ALA A 213 10.57 14.39 -9.19
CA ALA A 213 11.80 14.26 -8.39
C ALA A 213 11.48 13.90 -6.93
N GLY A 214 10.57 14.64 -6.30
CA GLY A 214 10.14 14.33 -4.93
C GLY A 214 9.49 12.94 -4.81
N MET A 215 8.71 12.50 -5.80
CA MET A 215 8.18 11.13 -5.85
C MET A 215 9.32 10.11 -5.95
N GLY A 216 10.34 10.39 -6.76
CA GLY A 216 11.57 9.59 -6.85
C GLY A 216 12.27 9.39 -5.52
N GLU A 217 12.38 10.44 -4.70
CA GLU A 217 12.97 10.36 -3.35
C GLU A 217 12.19 9.40 -2.44
N ILE A 218 10.86 9.45 -2.47
CA ILE A 218 10.00 8.55 -1.68
C ILE A 218 10.07 7.13 -2.20
N ALA A 219 10.17 6.95 -3.52
CA ALA A 219 10.33 5.64 -4.13
C ALA A 219 11.68 5.02 -3.74
N ALA A 220 12.78 5.77 -3.79
CA ALA A 220 14.10 5.31 -3.38
C ALA A 220 14.14 4.88 -1.91
N GLN A 221 13.45 5.62 -1.03
CA GLN A 221 13.27 5.21 0.37
C GLN A 221 12.48 3.90 0.48
N GLY A 222 11.44 3.72 -0.33
CA GLY A 222 10.63 2.50 -0.33
C GLY A 222 11.42 1.27 -0.79
N ASP A 223 12.19 1.40 -1.86
CA ASP A 223 13.09 0.37 -2.37
C ASP A 223 14.10 -0.06 -1.28
N ALA A 224 14.76 0.91 -0.63
CA ALA A 224 15.68 0.64 0.47
C ALA A 224 15.00 0.00 1.69
N LEU A 225 13.82 0.48 2.08
CA LEU A 225 13.09 0.03 3.27
C LEU A 225 12.55 -1.40 3.12
N PHE A 226 12.23 -1.83 1.89
CA PHE A 226 11.65 -3.14 1.62
C PHE A 226 12.60 -4.07 0.87
N VAL A 227 13.91 -3.81 0.88
CA VAL A 227 14.93 -4.59 0.16
C VAL A 227 14.88 -6.10 0.48
N ASP A 228 14.53 -6.49 1.70
CA ASP A 228 14.44 -7.89 2.12
C ASP A 228 13.17 -8.61 1.59
N GLN A 229 12.27 -7.89 0.95
CA GLN A 229 11.00 -8.40 0.39
C GLN A 229 11.03 -8.52 -1.15
N GLN A 230 12.15 -8.17 -1.79
CA GLN A 230 12.35 -8.24 -3.24
C GLN A 230 12.99 -9.57 -3.67
#